data_AF-A0A3D6E0D9-F1
#
_entry.id   AF-A0A3D6E0D9-F1
#
_cell.length_a   1.000
_cell.length_b   1.000
_cell.length_c   1.000
_cell.angle_alpha   90.00
_cell.angle_beta   90.00
_cell.angle_gamma   90.00
#
_symmetry.space_group_name_H-M   'P 1'
#
loop_
_entity.id
_entity.type
_entity.pdbx_description
1 polymer ?
#
loop_
_entity_poly.entity_id
_entity_poly.type
_entity_poly.pdbx_seq_one_letter_code
_entity_poly.pdbx_strand_id
1 'polypeptide(L)' 'DGEITSGSFSPTMQQAIALARLPLAVAIGDSVEVAIRDKLLAARVVKPCFVRNGNILV' A
#
# COMPACT_ATOMS: atom_id res chain seq x y z
N ASP A 1 3.22 -9.60 -12.28
CA ASP A 1 1.80 -9.51 -11.84
C ASP A 1 1.73 -9.51 -10.33
N GLY A 2 0.89 -8.65 -9.76
CA GLY A 2 0.63 -8.58 -8.33
C GLY A 2 -0.87 -8.52 -8.07
N GLU A 3 -1.30 -9.08 -6.95
CA GLU A 3 -2.73 -9.20 -6.61
C GLU A 3 -3.01 -8.55 -5.25
N ILE A 4 -4.00 -7.66 -5.20
CA ILE A 4 -4.50 -7.09 -3.95
C ILE A 4 -5.35 -8.14 -3.25
N THR A 5 -4.99 -8.50 -2.01
CA THR A 5 -5.75 -9.47 -1.21
C THR A 5 -6.78 -8.77 -0.32
N SER A 6 -6.43 -7.61 0.24
CA SER A 6 -7.32 -6.81 1.08
C SER A 6 -6.96 -5.33 0.97
N GLY A 7 -7.97 -4.47 1.05
CA GLY A 7 -7.81 -3.02 0.99
C GLY A 7 -8.81 -2.33 1.89
N SER A 8 -8.40 -1.23 2.51
CA SER A 8 -9.26 -0.38 3.32
C SER A 8 -8.74 1.06 3.35
N PHE A 9 -9.49 1.96 3.98
CA PHE A 9 -9.06 3.32 4.21
C PHE A 9 -8.50 3.46 5.63
N SER A 10 -7.29 4.02 5.75
CA SER A 10 -6.68 4.31 7.05
C SER A 10 -7.14 5.70 7.54
N PRO A 11 -7.96 5.79 8.60
CA PRO A 11 -8.39 7.09 9.13
C PRO A 11 -7.23 7.89 9.73
N THR A 12 -6.22 7.22 10.28
CA THR A 12 -5.05 7.89 10.87
C THR A 12 -4.15 8.54 9.82
N MET A 13 -3.97 7.90 8.66
CA MET A 13 -3.18 8.46 7.56
C MET A 13 -4.00 9.28 6.58
N GLN A 14 -5.33 9.19 6.65
CA GLN A 14 -6.27 9.72 5.66
C GLN A 14 -5.95 9.24 4.23
N GLN A 15 -5.52 7.98 4.10
CA GLN A 15 -5.06 7.40 2.83
C GLN A 15 -5.61 5.99 2.65
N ALA A 16 -5.75 5.57 1.38
CA ALA A 16 -6.06 4.20 1.04
C ALA A 16 -4.84 3.30 1.29
N ILE A 17 -5.09 2.16 1.94
CA ILE A 17 -4.06 1.15 2.26
C ILE A 17 -4.52 -0.21 1.75
N ALA A 18 -3.58 -1.03 1.32
CA ALA A 18 -3.88 -2.37 0.86
C ALA A 18 -2.73 -3.34 1.16
N LEU A 19 -3.09 -4.60 1.40
CA LEU A 19 -2.16 -5.71 1.35
C LEU A 19 -2.29 -6.38 -0.01
N ALA A 20 -1.14 -6.61 -0.63
CA ALA A 20 -1.05 -7.23 -1.93
C ALA A 20 0.11 -8.22 -1.96
N ARG A 21 -0.04 -9.26 -2.77
CA ARG A 21 1.05 -10.16 -3.16
C ARG A 21 1.79 -9.50 -4.32
N LEU A 22 3.04 -9.13 -4.09
CA LEU A 22 3.92 -8.56 -5.12
C LEU A 22 5.04 -9.55 -5.47
N PRO A 23 5.60 -9.46 -6.69
CA PRO A 23 6.76 -10.25 -7.06
C PRO A 23 7.98 -9.86 -6.19
N LEU A 24 8.86 -10.83 -5.94
CA LEU A 24 10.06 -10.69 -5.09
C LEU A 24 11.03 -9.59 -5.54
N ALA A 25 10.93 -9.14 -6.79
CA ALA A 25 11.75 -8.06 -7.32
C ALA A 25 11.39 -6.68 -6.75
N VAL A 26 10.20 -6.51 -6.17
CA VAL A 26 9.74 -5.23 -5.63
C VAL A 26 10.26 -5.05 -4.21
N ALA A 27 11.00 -3.96 -3.99
CA ALA A 27 11.58 -3.63 -2.70
C ALA A 27 10.66 -2.72 -1.87
N ILE A 28 10.92 -2.68 -0.56
CA ILE A 28 10.30 -1.70 0.32
C ILE A 28 10.81 -0.31 -0.08
N GLY A 29 9.89 0.62 -0.30
CA GLY A 29 10.16 1.98 -0.75
C GLY A 29 9.80 2.22 -2.22
N ASP A 30 9.63 1.16 -3.01
CA ASP A 30 9.30 1.25 -4.42
C ASP A 30 7.91 1.86 -4.64
N SER A 31 7.78 2.55 -5.77
CA SER A 31 6.50 3.05 -6.26
C SER A 31 5.93 2.03 -7.25
N VAL A 32 4.68 1.64 -7.02
CA VAL A 32 3.93 0.70 -7.85
C VAL A 32 2.61 1.32 -8.27
N GLU A 33 2.08 0.90 -9.40
CA GLU A 33 0.77 1.35 -9.87
C GLU A 33 -0.28 0.32 -9.48
N VAL A 34 -1.37 0.82 -8.89
CA VAL A 34 -2.48 0.01 -8.40
C VAL A 34 -3.73 0.39 -9.18
N ALA A 35 -4.33 -0.57 -9.85
CA ALA A 35 -5.59 -0.39 -10.56
C ALA A 35 -6.77 -0.41 -9.56
N ILE A 36 -7.41 0.74 -9.36
CA ILE A 36 -8.61 0.89 -8.54
C ILE A 36 -9.72 1.46 -9.42
N ARG A 37 -10.77 0.66 -9.67
CA ARG A 37 -11.97 1.07 -10.46
C ARG A 37 -11.57 1.75 -11.77
N ASP A 38 -10.75 1.07 -12.56
CA ASP A 38 -10.23 1.51 -13.87
C ASP A 38 -9.27 2.71 -13.83
N LYS A 39 -8.78 3.09 -12.64
CA LYS A 39 -7.75 4.12 -12.49
C LYS A 39 -6.46 3.51 -11.97
N LEU A 40 -5.35 3.82 -12.62
CA LEU A 40 -4.01 3.54 -12.10
C LEU A 40 -3.65 4.64 -11.10
N LEU A 41 -3.41 4.24 -9.85
CA LEU A 41 -2.98 5.12 -8.78
C LEU A 41 -1.60 4.69 -8.31
N ALA A 42 -0.71 5.67 -8.11
CA ALA A 42 0.59 5.42 -7.53
C ALA A 42 0.44 5.03 -6.05
N ALA A 43 1.05 3.93 -5.65
CA ALA A 43 1.15 3.46 -4.29
C ALA A 43 2.62 3.21 -3.93
N ARG A 44 2.95 3.34 -2.64
CA ARG A 44 4.30 3.07 -2.14
C ARG A 44 4.31 1.75 -1.38
N VAL A 45 5.27 0.90 -1.69
CA VAL A 45 5.49 -0.33 -0.94
C VAL A 45 6.15 0.02 0.39
N VAL A 46 5.50 -0.31 1.49
CA VAL A 46 5.97 0.02 2.84
C VAL A 46 6.03 -1.22 3.71
N LYS A 47 6.85 -1.17 4.76
CA LYS A 47 6.90 -2.24 5.75
C LYS A 47 5.57 -2.30 6.52
N PRO A 48 5.07 -3.51 6.86
CA PRO A 48 3.96 -3.68 7.78
C PRO A 48 4.24 -2.98 9.12
N CYS A 49 3.17 -2.59 9.83
CA CYS A 49 3.21 -1.65 10.95
C CYS A 49 3.59 -0.22 10.52
N PHE A 50 2.98 0.27 9.43
CA PHE A 50 3.13 1.65 8.92
C PHE A 50 2.49 2.72 9.82
N VAL A 51 1.67 2.33 10.80
CA VAL A 51 1.17 3.20 11.88
C VAL A 51 1.36 2.50 13.22
N ARG A 52 1.81 3.24 14.24
CA ARG A 52 1.92 2.76 15.62
C ARG A 52 1.50 3.86 16.60
N ASN A 53 0.55 3.55 17.49
CA ASN A 53 0.03 4.49 18.50
C ASN A 53 -0.41 5.86 17.92
N GLY A 54 -1.01 5.86 16.73
CA GLY A 54 -1.43 7.10 16.04
C GLY A 54 -0.33 7.81 15.26
N ASN A 55 0.93 7.37 15.35
CA ASN A 55 2.05 7.94 14.59
C ASN A 55 2.26 7.19 13.28
N ILE A 56 2.46 7.94 12.21
CA ILE A 56 2.79 7.45 10.87
C ILE A 56 4.30 7.17 10.81
N LEU A 57 4.70 5.97 10.38
CA LEU A 57 6.09 5.50 10.39
C LEU A 57 6.73 5.39 8.99
N VAL A 58 6.08 5.95 7.97
CA VAL A 58 6.37 5.76 6.53
C VAL A 58 6.65 7.04 5.79
#